data_AF-A0A523JF33-F1
#
_entry.id   AF-A0A523JF33-F1
#
_cell.length_a   1.000
_cell.length_b   1.000
_cell.length_c   1.000
_cell.angle_alpha   90.00
_cell.angle_beta   90.00
_cell.angle_gamma   90.00
#
_symmetry.space_group_name_H-M   'P 1'
#
loop_
_entity.id
_entity.type
_entity.pdbx_description
1 polymer ?
#
loop_
_entity_poly.entity_id
_entity_poly.type
_entity_poly.pdbx_seq_one_letter_code
_entity_poly.pdbx_strand_id
1 'polypeptide(L)'
;MEINLAAQSTSVSEDVLREIGNKRDWTRHYDIKVSLVNNPKSPPDISMNFIRHMRDKDLKMISKSKNVPGVVSSTAKRIILQKQESQLLKLS
;
A
#
# COMPACT_ATOMS: atom_id res chain seq x y z
N MET A 1 16.63 8.00 2.35
CA MET A 1 16.61 7.49 0.96
C MET A 1 15.72 8.41 0.14
N GLU A 2 16.31 9.15 -0.80
CA GLU A 2 15.64 10.18 -1.61
C GLU A 2 14.41 9.65 -2.37
N ILE A 3 14.45 8.39 -2.81
CA ILE A 3 13.35 7.70 -3.49
C ILE A 3 12.07 7.62 -2.63
N ASN A 4 12.20 7.52 -1.30
CA ASN A 4 11.04 7.48 -0.43
C ASN A 4 10.28 8.82 -0.45
N LEU A 5 10.99 9.94 -0.49
CA LEU A 5 10.40 11.27 -0.59
C LEU A 5 9.71 11.45 -1.95
N ALA A 6 10.34 10.97 -3.03
CA ALA A 6 9.72 10.96 -4.35
C ALA A 6 8.43 10.12 -4.38
N ALA A 7 8.42 8.94 -3.74
CA ALA A 7 7.25 8.08 -3.65
C ALA A 7 6.10 8.69 -2.83
N GLN A 8 6.40 9.56 -1.86
CA GLN A 8 5.38 10.28 -1.07
C GLN A 8 4.88 11.55 -1.77
N SER A 9 5.68 12.11 -2.67
CA SER A 9 5.38 13.39 -3.26
C SER A 9 4.19 13.32 -4.22
N THR A 10 3.26 14.25 -4.06
CA THR A 10 2.15 14.46 -4.99
C THR A 10 2.57 15.26 -6.23
N SER A 11 3.79 15.80 -6.29
CA SER A 11 4.31 16.49 -7.48
C SER A 11 4.82 15.52 -8.56
N VAL A 12 5.10 14.27 -8.18
CA VAL A 12 5.64 13.25 -9.08
C VAL A 12 4.53 12.70 -10.00
N SER A 13 4.88 12.39 -11.25
CA SER A 13 3.95 11.83 -12.23
C SER A 13 3.69 10.34 -11.97
N GLU A 14 2.56 9.86 -12.48
CA GLU A 14 2.18 8.45 -12.37
C GLU A 14 3.25 7.51 -12.97
N ASP A 15 3.84 7.88 -14.11
CA ASP A 15 4.87 7.08 -14.79
C ASP A 15 6.13 6.88 -13.92
N VAL A 16 6.53 7.91 -13.18
CA VAL A 16 7.67 7.81 -12.26
C VAL A 16 7.32 6.92 -11.07
N LEU A 17 6.10 7.04 -10.52
CA LEU A 17 5.64 6.13 -9.47
C LEU A 17 5.57 4.68 -9.97
N ARG A 18 5.24 4.49 -11.25
CA ARG A 18 5.23 3.20 -11.92
C ARG A 18 6.62 2.61 -12.07
N GLU A 19 7.58 3.41 -12.51
CA GLU A 19 8.98 3.01 -12.57
C GLU A 19 9.50 2.64 -11.18
N ILE A 20 9.15 3.43 -10.16
CA ILE A 20 9.55 3.13 -8.78
C ILE A 20 8.97 1.79 -8.31
N GLY A 21 7.68 1.55 -8.58
CA GLY A 21 6.99 0.31 -8.23
C GLY A 21 7.44 -0.93 -9.00
N ASN A 22 8.08 -0.77 -10.16
CA ASN A 22 8.61 -1.88 -10.94
C ASN A 22 10.06 -2.25 -10.57
N LYS A 23 10.81 -1.32 -9.97
CA LYS A 23 12.19 -1.60 -9.54
C LYS A 23 12.24 -2.42 -8.26
N ARG A 24 12.73 -3.65 -8.36
CA ARG A 24 12.90 -4.58 -7.23
C ARG A 24 13.84 -4.05 -6.15
N ASP A 25 14.89 -3.32 -6.54
CA ASP A 25 15.85 -2.76 -5.58
C ASP A 25 15.19 -1.79 -4.60
N TRP A 26 14.26 -0.98 -5.09
CA TRP A 26 13.53 0.00 -4.27
C TRP A 26 12.35 -0.64 -3.56
N THR A 27 11.57 -1.45 -4.25
CA THR A 27 10.41 -2.13 -3.66
C THR A 27 10.79 -3.22 -2.66
N ARG A 28 12.06 -3.59 -2.52
CA ARG A 28 12.51 -4.41 -1.39
C ARG A 28 12.32 -3.69 -0.05
N HIS A 29 12.40 -2.36 -0.04
CA HIS A 29 12.23 -1.55 1.16
C HIS A 29 10.74 -1.36 1.48
N TYR A 30 10.38 -1.69 2.72
CA TYR A 30 8.99 -1.59 3.18
C TYR A 30 8.46 -0.16 3.11
N ASP A 31 9.26 0.81 3.53
CA ASP A 31 8.85 2.22 3.57
C ASP A 31 8.48 2.76 2.18
N ILE A 32 9.20 2.32 1.14
CA ILE A 32 8.90 2.69 -0.24
C ILE A 32 7.54 2.11 -0.67
N LYS A 33 7.26 0.84 -0.33
CA LYS A 33 5.93 0.26 -0.60
C LYS A 33 4.84 1.07 0.08
N VAL A 34 5.00 1.39 1.36
CA VAL A 34 4.00 2.13 2.14
C VAL A 34 3.75 3.52 1.55
N SER A 35 4.83 4.22 1.17
CA SER A 35 4.75 5.52 0.52
C SER A 35 4.03 5.46 -0.82
N LEU A 36 4.35 4.47 -1.66
CA LEU A 36 3.66 4.25 -2.93
C LEU A 36 2.18 3.96 -2.72
N VAL A 37 1.79 3.12 -1.75
CA VAL A 37 0.37 2.80 -1.53
C VAL A 37 -0.42 3.98 -0.97
N ASN A 38 0.21 4.85 -0.18
CA ASN A 38 -0.46 6.03 0.40
C ASN A 38 -0.50 7.26 -0.54
N ASN A 39 0.17 7.21 -1.68
CA ASN A 39 0.21 8.32 -2.63
C ASN A 39 -1.06 8.33 -3.51
N PRO A 40 -1.80 9.46 -3.60
CA PRO A 40 -3.01 9.56 -4.41
C PRO A 40 -2.79 9.44 -5.91
N LYS A 41 -1.57 9.68 -6.39
CA LYS A 41 -1.19 9.50 -7.80
C LYS A 41 -0.67 8.09 -8.10
N SER A 42 -0.62 7.22 -7.10
CA SER A 42 -0.15 5.86 -7.30
C SER A 42 -1.15 5.03 -8.10
N PRO A 43 -0.70 4.33 -9.15
CA PRO A 43 -1.56 3.44 -9.90
C PRO A 43 -2.21 2.39 -8.99
N PRO A 44 -3.52 2.10 -9.17
CA PRO A 44 -4.20 1.03 -8.43
C PRO A 44 -3.48 -0.32 -8.56
N ASP A 45 -2.95 -0.65 -9.74
CA ASP A 45 -2.27 -1.93 -10.01
C ASP A 45 -1.08 -2.16 -9.07
N ILE A 46 -0.26 -1.12 -8.89
CA ILE A 46 0.94 -1.16 -8.04
C ILE A 46 0.54 -1.22 -6.58
N SER A 47 -0.44 -0.40 -6.20
CA SER A 47 -0.94 -0.36 -4.84
C SER A 47 -1.51 -1.71 -4.40
N MET A 48 -2.25 -2.38 -5.29
CA MET A 48 -2.82 -3.71 -5.07
C MET A 48 -1.77 -4.80 -4.97
N ASN A 49 -0.64 -4.68 -5.68
CA ASN A 49 0.48 -5.63 -5.54
C ASN A 49 1.11 -5.55 -4.16
N PHE A 50 1.25 -4.34 -3.60
CA PHE A 50 1.92 -4.14 -2.31
C PHE A 50 1.00 -4.29 -1.10
N ILE A 51 -0.31 -4.06 -1.23
CA ILE A 51 -1.24 -4.08 -0.11
C ILE A 51 -1.23 -5.41 0.66
N ARG A 52 -1.01 -6.54 -0.04
CA ARG A 52 -0.92 -7.87 0.56
C ARG A 52 0.30 -8.07 1.46
N HIS A 53 1.32 -7.23 1.29
CA HIS A 53 2.56 -7.28 2.06
C HIS A 53 2.59 -6.26 3.21
N MET A 54 1.50 -5.52 3.41
CA MET A 54 1.41 -4.50 4.45
C MET A 54 1.18 -5.10 5.83
N ARG A 55 1.77 -4.44 6.83
CA ARG A 55 1.54 -4.72 8.25
C ARG A 55 0.15 -4.23 8.65
N ASP A 56 -0.38 -4.80 9.73
CA ASP A 56 -1.75 -4.54 10.17
C ASP A 56 -2.01 -3.07 10.53
N LYS A 57 -1.01 -2.38 11.09
CA LYS A 57 -1.08 -0.94 11.37
C LYS A 57 -1.31 -0.14 10.09
N ASP A 58 -0.56 -0.46 9.03
CA ASP A 58 -0.62 0.26 7.76
C ASP A 58 -1.88 -0.11 6.98
N LEU A 59 -2.31 -1.38 7.01
CA LEU A 59 -3.61 -1.79 6.47
C LEU A 59 -4.76 -1.00 7.12
N LYS A 60 -4.73 -0.82 8.44
CA LYS A 60 -5.75 -0.01 9.15
C LYS A 60 -5.71 1.45 8.69
N MET A 61 -4.52 2.02 8.48
CA MET A 61 -4.37 3.39 7.96
C MET A 61 -4.91 3.50 6.52
N ILE A 62 -4.52 2.60 5.62
CA ILE A 62 -4.97 2.55 4.23
C ILE A 62 -6.48 2.39 4.13
N SER A 63 -7.07 1.55 4.98
CA SER A 63 -8.53 1.31 5.01
C SER A 63 -9.37 2.56 5.32
N LYS A 64 -8.76 3.56 5.97
CA LYS A 64 -9.40 4.82 6.37
C LYS A 64 -8.94 6.01 5.52
N SER A 65 -7.91 5.82 4.69
CA SER A 65 -7.32 6.90 3.91
C SER A 65 -8.24 7.30 2.76
N LYS A 66 -8.43 8.62 2.60
CA LYS A 66 -9.09 9.21 1.42
C LYS A 66 -8.11 9.47 0.28
N ASN A 67 -6.81 9.30 0.53
CA ASN A 67 -5.74 9.55 -0.42
C ASN A 67 -5.44 8.31 -1.27
N VAL A 68 -6.16 7.21 -1.10
CA VAL A 68 -5.94 5.97 -1.86
C VAL A 68 -7.18 5.64 -2.69
N PRO A 69 -7.04 4.99 -3.85
CA PRO A 69 -8.18 4.56 -4.65
C PRO A 69 -9.15 3.69 -3.82
N GLY A 70 -10.46 3.83 -4.07
CA GLY A 70 -11.50 3.13 -3.30
C GLY A 70 -11.36 1.59 -3.33
N VAL A 71 -10.81 1.04 -4.40
CA VAL A 71 -10.51 -0.40 -4.53
C VAL A 71 -9.41 -0.83 -3.55
N VAL A 72 -8.38 0.00 -3.37
CA VAL A 72 -7.26 -0.25 -2.46
C VAL A 72 -7.75 -0.21 -1.01
N SER A 73 -8.51 0.83 -0.62
CA SER A 73 -9.05 0.93 0.74
C SER A 73 -10.03 -0.21 1.06
N SER A 74 -10.89 -0.59 0.12
CA SER A 74 -11.81 -1.72 0.28
C SER A 74 -11.07 -3.05 0.42
N THR A 75 -10.00 -3.24 -0.34
CA THR A 75 -9.15 -4.44 -0.24
C THR A 75 -8.43 -4.50 1.12
N ALA A 76 -7.91 -3.37 1.62
CA ALA A 76 -7.31 -3.32 2.96
C ALA A 76 -8.30 -3.74 4.05
N LYS A 77 -9.55 -3.25 3.98
CA LYS A 77 -10.62 -3.65 4.91
C LYS A 77 -10.85 -5.16 4.88
N ARG A 78 -10.96 -5.74 3.67
CA ARG A 78 -11.15 -7.18 3.49
C ARG A 78 -10.01 -8.01 4.09
N ILE A 79 -8.75 -7.60 3.88
CA ILE A 79 -7.58 -8.30 4.44
C ILE A 79 -7.61 -8.28 5.97
N ILE A 80 -7.97 -7.14 6.58
CA ILE A 80 -8.08 -7.02 8.04
C ILE A 80 -9.15 -7.97 8.57
N LEU A 81 -10.33 -8.01 7.95
CA LEU A 81 -11.43 -8.90 8.37
C LEU A 81 -11.04 -10.37 8.25
N GLN A 82 -10.41 -10.78 7.14
CA GLN A 82 -9.94 -12.16 6.95
C GLN A 82 -8.90 -12.58 8.00
N LYS A 83 -7.99 -11.66 8.38
CA LYS A 83 -7.01 -11.91 9.44
C LYS A 83 -7.67 -12.06 10.80
N GLN A 84 -8.66 -11.23 11.11
CA GLN A 84 -9.42 -11.32 12.36
C GLN A 84 -10.19 -12.64 12.45
N GLU A 85 -10.92 -13.00 11.40
CA GLU A 85 -11.66 -14.27 11.32
C GLU A 85 -10.74 -15.48 11.48
N SER A 86 -9.61 -15.49 10.77
CA SER A 86 -8.59 -16.54 10.90
C SER A 86 -7.99 -16.63 12.31
N GLN A 87 -7.93 -15.52 13.04
CA GLN A 87 -7.44 -15.50 14.42
C GLN A 87 -8.49 -16.03 15.40
N LEU A 88 -9.76 -15.68 15.20
CA LEU A 88 -10.88 -16.23 15.98
C LEU A 88 -10.99 -17.75 15.83
N LEU A 89 -10.89 -18.27 14.59
CA LEU A 89 -10.92 -19.71 14.30
C LEU A 89 -9.75 -20.50 14.93
N LYS A 90 -8.63 -19.84 15.24
CA LYS A 90 -7.49 -20.47 15.93
C LYS A 90 -7.65 -20.51 17.45
N LEU A 91 -8.59 -19.74 18.00
CA LEU A 91 -8.88 -19.66 19.43
C LEU A 91 -10.07 -20.55 19.85
N SER A 92 -10.83 -21.08 18.88
CA SER A 92 -11.92 -22.05 19.07
C SER A 92 -11.42 -23.48 18.97
#